data_AF-B6BWG6-F1
#
_entry.id   AF-B6BWG6-F1
#
_cell.length_a   1.000
_cell.length_b   1.000
_cell.length_c   1.000
_cell.angle_alpha   90.00
_cell.angle_beta   90.00
_cell.angle_gamma   90.00
#
_symmetry.space_group_name_H-M   'P 1'
#
loop_
_entity.id
_entity.type
_entity.pdbx_description
1 polymer ?
#
loop_
_entity_poly.entity_id
_entity_poly.type
_entity_poly.pdbx_seq_one_letter_code
_entity_poly.pdbx_strand_id
1 'polypeptide(L)'
;MISFLKRRPIIILLIATLIILCASNFIILNFGFEGVTQKIALENNRFFPKGYFIGLTWTLLVILQTIVFKSLKSQFSSLLVLILILNCFLYPIYTLGFSVLSMIILGNLTTLMFSSFVAGLIYVESKILSLLIALTSLWVLFVTYLLINVHL
;
A
#
# COMPACT_ATOMS: atom_id res chain seq x y z
N MET A 1 -15.05 -12.78 -11.20
CA MET A 1 -14.43 -11.45 -11.04
C MET A 1 -13.01 -11.37 -11.63
N ILE A 2 -12.05 -12.18 -11.18
CA ILE A 2 -10.65 -12.11 -11.66
C ILE A 2 -10.52 -12.30 -13.17
N SER A 3 -11.16 -13.34 -13.72
CA SER A 3 -11.13 -13.63 -15.15
C SER A 3 -11.63 -12.47 -16.00
N PHE A 4 -12.65 -11.75 -15.53
CA PHE A 4 -13.18 -10.54 -16.15
C PHE A 4 -12.16 -9.40 -16.13
N LEU A 5 -11.54 -9.12 -14.97
CA LEU A 5 -10.53 -8.07 -14.83
C LEU A 5 -9.28 -8.37 -15.68
N LYS A 6 -8.83 -9.63 -15.72
CA LYS A 6 -7.66 -10.04 -16.51
C LYS A 6 -7.90 -9.93 -18.03
N ARG A 7 -9.15 -9.93 -18.50
CA ARG A 7 -9.48 -9.67 -19.92
C ARG A 7 -9.39 -8.18 -20.28
N ARG A 8 -9.43 -7.27 -19.30
CA ARG A 8 -9.32 -5.84 -19.56
C ARG A 8 -7.88 -5.44 -19.93
N PRO A 9 -7.69 -4.47 -20.84
CA PRO A 9 -6.36 -3.94 -21.14
C PRO A 9 -5.74 -3.30 -19.89
N ILE A 10 -4.42 -3.38 -19.79
CA ILE A 10 -3.68 -2.87 -18.62
C ILE A 10 -3.94 -1.39 -18.38
N ILE A 11 -4.09 -0.59 -19.46
CA ILE A 11 -4.38 0.83 -19.40
C ILE A 11 -5.68 1.10 -18.63
N ILE A 12 -6.74 0.30 -18.86
CA ILE A 12 -8.02 0.46 -18.13
C ILE A 12 -7.83 0.14 -16.64
N LEU A 13 -7.06 -0.89 -16.30
CA LEU A 13 -6.78 -1.25 -14.91
C LEU A 13 -5.97 -0.15 -14.20
N LEU A 14 -4.99 0.43 -14.88
CA LEU A 14 -4.18 1.53 -14.37
C LEU A 14 -5.01 2.79 -14.16
N ILE A 15 -5.85 3.16 -15.14
CA ILE A 15 -6.77 4.31 -15.00
C ILE A 15 -7.72 4.10 -13.81
N ALA A 16 -8.34 2.93 -13.70
CA ALA A 16 -9.22 2.63 -12.57
C ALA A 16 -8.48 2.70 -11.23
N THR A 17 -7.26 2.17 -11.16
CA THR A 17 -6.40 2.25 -9.98
C THR A 17 -6.10 3.70 -9.59
N LEU A 18 -5.73 4.53 -10.57
CA LEU A 18 -5.44 5.94 -10.35
C LEU A 18 -6.67 6.72 -9.88
N ILE A 19 -7.85 6.47 -10.46
CA ILE A 19 -9.10 7.11 -10.02
C ILE A 19 -9.38 6.80 -8.56
N ILE A 20 -9.26 5.52 -8.15
CA ILE A 20 -9.50 5.10 -6.77
C ILE A 20 -8.47 5.75 -5.83
N LEU A 21 -7.19 5.74 -6.19
CA LEU A 21 -6.14 6.36 -5.37
C LEU A 21 -6.30 7.87 -5.24
N CYS A 22 -6.66 8.56 -6.32
CA CYS A 22 -6.96 9.99 -6.29
C CYS A 22 -8.16 10.27 -5.37
N ALA A 23 -9.22 9.45 -5.44
CA ALA A 23 -10.36 9.58 -4.55
C ALA A 23 -9.96 9.35 -3.08
N SER A 24 -9.20 8.30 -2.77
CA SER A 24 -8.70 8.03 -1.42
C SER A 24 -7.83 9.18 -0.91
N ASN A 25 -6.86 9.65 -1.71
CA ASN A 25 -5.99 10.76 -1.34
C ASN A 25 -6.76 12.07 -1.15
N PHE A 26 -7.76 12.34 -2.00
CA PHE A 26 -8.63 13.52 -1.87
C PHE A 26 -9.43 13.47 -0.57
N ILE A 27 -10.00 12.31 -0.21
CA ILE A 27 -10.67 12.12 1.07
C ILE A 27 -9.68 12.41 2.21
N ILE A 28 -8.47 11.84 2.17
CA ILE A 28 -7.48 12.05 3.23
C ILE A 28 -7.16 13.54 3.45
N LEU A 29 -6.97 14.27 2.36
CA LEU A 29 -6.68 15.70 2.39
C LEU A 29 -7.83 16.51 3.00
N ASN A 30 -9.08 16.26 2.57
CA ASN A 30 -10.24 17.02 3.04
C ASN A 30 -10.62 16.74 4.50
N PHE A 31 -10.38 15.52 4.98
CA PHE A 31 -10.65 15.16 6.38
C PHE A 31 -9.54 15.63 7.34
N GLY A 32 -8.53 16.36 6.85
CA GLY A 32 -7.48 16.93 7.70
C GLY A 32 -6.68 15.86 8.44
N PHE A 33 -6.53 14.67 7.83
CA PHE A 33 -5.65 13.60 8.31
C PHE A 33 -4.16 13.98 8.15
N GLU A 34 -3.82 15.24 8.40
CA GLU A 34 -2.45 15.68 8.60
C GLU A 34 -1.92 14.94 9.82
N GLY A 35 -1.12 13.92 9.53
CA GLY A 35 -0.77 12.85 10.45
C GLY A 35 -0.37 13.39 11.81
N VAL A 36 -1.11 12.99 12.84
CA VAL A 36 -0.75 13.20 14.24
C VAL A 36 0.71 12.79 14.45
N THR A 37 1.13 11.69 13.82
CA THR A 37 2.53 11.24 13.79
C THR A 37 3.50 12.27 13.17
N GLN A 38 3.13 12.97 12.11
CA GLN A 38 3.98 14.00 11.51
C GLN A 38 4.12 15.23 12.43
N LYS A 39 3.05 15.61 13.14
CA LYS A 39 3.10 16.69 14.14
C LYS A 39 4.00 16.32 15.32
N ILE A 40 3.82 15.12 15.88
CA ILE A 40 4.67 14.57 16.94
C ILE A 40 6.14 14.49 16.49
N ALA A 41 6.39 14.09 15.23
CA ALA A 41 7.75 14.03 14.70
C ALA A 41 8.42 15.41 14.65
N LEU A 42 7.69 16.44 14.24
CA LEU A 42 8.19 17.82 14.23
C LEU A 42 8.45 18.34 15.65
N GLU A 43 7.56 18.06 16.60
CA GLU A 43 7.72 18.44 18.01
C GLU A 43 8.94 17.75 18.65
N ASN A 44 9.21 16.49 18.28
CA ASN A 44 10.31 15.69 18.83
C ASN A 44 11.63 15.83 18.05
N ASN A 45 11.73 16.71 17.05
CA ASN A 45 12.88 16.82 16.13
C ASN A 45 13.28 15.49 15.46
N ARG A 46 12.28 14.67 15.09
CA ARG A 46 12.46 13.37 14.43
C ARG A 46 11.98 13.43 12.98
N PHE A 47 12.54 12.56 12.14
CA PHE A 47 12.13 12.48 10.74
C PHE A 47 10.88 11.61 10.56
N PHE A 48 9.85 12.17 9.90
CA PHE A 48 8.72 11.41 9.39
C PHE A 48 8.27 12.00 8.04
N PRO A 49 8.02 11.19 7.00
CA PRO A 49 7.68 11.69 5.69
C PRO A 49 6.35 12.44 5.71
N LYS A 50 6.27 13.50 4.91
CA LYS A 50 5.04 14.27 4.74
C LYS A 50 3.96 13.42 4.07
N GLY A 51 2.69 13.70 4.37
CA GLY A 51 1.55 12.93 3.84
C GLY A 51 1.53 12.78 2.32
N TYR A 52 1.88 13.83 1.56
CA TYR A 52 1.94 13.74 0.09
C TYR A 52 2.99 12.74 -0.42
N PHE A 53 4.12 12.60 0.29
CA PHE A 53 5.18 11.66 -0.08
C PHE A 53 4.74 10.24 0.20
N ILE A 54 4.04 10.01 1.32
CA ILE A 54 3.43 8.72 1.65
C ILE A 54 2.41 8.32 0.57
N GLY A 55 1.52 9.25 0.19
CA GLY A 55 0.50 9.03 -0.84
C GLY A 55 1.10 8.73 -2.23
N LEU A 56 2.18 9.44 -2.61
CA LEU A 56 2.91 9.19 -3.85
C LEU A 56 3.52 7.78 -3.86
N THR A 57 4.21 7.40 -2.79
CA THR A 57 4.84 6.07 -2.69
C THR A 57 3.80 4.96 -2.76
N TRP A 58 2.69 5.09 -2.04
CA TRP A 58 1.56 4.16 -2.14
C TRP A 58 1.01 4.06 -3.56
N THR A 59 0.87 5.20 -4.25
CA THR A 59 0.39 5.22 -5.63
C THR A 59 1.31 4.43 -6.57
N LEU A 60 2.63 4.63 -6.45
CA LEU A 60 3.61 3.88 -7.23
C LEU A 60 3.56 2.38 -6.92
N LEU A 61 3.48 2.01 -5.64
CA LEU A 61 3.41 0.60 -5.24
C LEU A 61 2.17 -0.09 -5.81
N VAL A 62 1.00 0.55 -5.75
CA VAL A 62 -0.23 -0.04 -6.28
C VAL A 62 -0.19 -0.13 -7.81
N ILE A 63 0.43 0.83 -8.52
CA ILE A 63 0.67 0.71 -9.96
C ILE A 63 1.50 -0.55 -10.27
N LEU A 64 2.58 -0.78 -9.53
CA LEU A 64 3.41 -1.97 -9.67
C LEU A 64 2.62 -3.25 -9.37
N GLN A 65 1.82 -3.27 -8.31
CA GLN A 65 0.93 -4.39 -7.99
C GLN A 65 -0.09 -4.64 -9.11
N THR A 66 -0.65 -3.61 -9.74
CA THR A 66 -1.58 -3.74 -10.88
C THR A 66 -0.88 -4.34 -12.11
N ILE A 67 0.38 -3.97 -12.36
CA ILE A 67 1.20 -4.59 -13.41
C ILE A 67 1.44 -6.07 -13.10
N VAL A 68 1.75 -6.40 -11.84
CA VAL A 68 1.95 -7.79 -11.39
C VAL A 68 0.66 -8.59 -11.56
N PHE A 69 -0.49 -8.07 -11.08
CA PHE A 69 -1.80 -8.68 -11.21
C PHE A 69 -2.10 -9.10 -12.64
N LYS A 70 -1.79 -8.21 -13.60
CA LYS A 70 -2.02 -8.43 -15.03
C LYS A 70 -1.06 -9.47 -15.62
N SER A 71 0.19 -9.48 -15.17
CA SER A 71 1.27 -10.30 -15.72
C SER A 71 1.30 -11.74 -15.19
N LEU A 72 0.74 -11.98 -14.00
CA LEU A 72 0.66 -13.33 -13.42
C LEU A 72 -0.18 -14.26 -14.30
N LYS A 73 0.18 -15.53 -14.38
CA LYS A 73 -0.59 -16.60 -15.04
C LYS A 73 -1.53 -17.26 -14.03
N SER A 74 -1.04 -17.57 -12.84
CA SER A 74 -1.81 -18.19 -11.76
C SER A 74 -3.01 -17.33 -11.35
N GLN A 75 -4.21 -17.91 -11.38
CA GLN A 75 -5.42 -17.22 -10.91
C GLN A 75 -5.39 -16.98 -9.40
N PHE A 76 -4.84 -17.93 -8.64
CA PHE A 76 -4.71 -17.80 -7.19
C PHE A 76 -3.74 -16.67 -6.82
N SER A 77 -2.56 -16.62 -7.44
CA SER A 77 -1.60 -15.52 -7.23
C SER A 77 -2.21 -14.17 -7.63
N SER A 78 -2.93 -14.11 -8.76
CA SER A 78 -3.67 -12.90 -9.16
C SER A 78 -4.73 -12.49 -8.15
N LEU A 79 -5.45 -13.44 -7.52
CA LEU A 79 -6.44 -13.13 -6.46
C LEU A 79 -5.75 -12.45 -5.28
N LEU A 80 -4.64 -13.02 -4.82
CA LEU A 80 -3.91 -12.49 -3.67
C LEU A 80 -3.35 -11.09 -3.92
N VAL A 81 -2.83 -10.83 -5.12
CA VAL A 81 -2.39 -9.48 -5.50
C VAL A 81 -3.56 -8.51 -5.56
N LEU A 82 -4.73 -8.94 -6.05
CA LEU A 82 -5.93 -8.11 -6.04
C LEU A 82 -6.37 -7.77 -4.60
N ILE A 83 -6.34 -8.74 -3.69
CA ILE A 83 -6.63 -8.50 -2.27
C ILE A 83 -5.61 -7.51 -1.69
N LEU A 84 -4.33 -7.60 -2.07
CA LEU A 84 -3.29 -6.67 -1.61
C LEU A 84 -3.58 -5.25 -2.11
N ILE A 85 -3.94 -5.09 -3.38
CA ILE A 85 -4.35 -3.79 -3.96
C ILE A 85 -5.52 -3.19 -3.17
N LEU A 86 -6.54 -4.00 -2.90
CA LEU A 86 -7.71 -3.56 -2.12
C LEU A 86 -7.31 -3.16 -0.69
N ASN A 87 -6.44 -3.92 -0.03
CA ASN A 87 -5.92 -3.55 1.28
C ASN A 87 -5.17 -2.20 1.24
N CYS A 88 -4.39 -1.95 0.19
CA CYS A 88 -3.71 -0.66 0.01
C CYS A 88 -4.70 0.50 -0.22
N PHE A 89 -5.82 0.27 -0.92
CA PHE A 89 -6.88 1.27 -1.09
C PHE A 89 -7.59 1.60 0.23
N LEU A 90 -7.81 0.59 1.08
CA LEU A 90 -8.48 0.73 2.37
C LEU A 90 -7.56 1.21 3.48
N TYR A 91 -6.24 1.16 3.29
CA TYR A 91 -5.23 1.53 4.27
C TYR A 91 -5.49 2.89 4.93
N PRO A 92 -5.81 3.96 4.19
CA PRO A 92 -6.10 5.25 4.81
C PRO A 92 -7.36 5.26 5.69
N ILE A 93 -8.34 4.40 5.37
CA ILE A 93 -9.60 4.32 6.08
C ILE A 93 -9.40 3.63 7.43
N TYR A 94 -8.79 2.44 7.44
CA TYR A 94 -8.64 1.68 8.69
C TYR A 94 -7.53 2.23 9.60
N THR A 95 -6.56 2.99 9.06
CA THR A 95 -5.60 3.73 9.89
C THR A 95 -6.17 5.04 10.43
N LEU A 96 -7.43 5.38 10.07
CA LEU A 96 -8.07 6.65 10.38
C LEU A 96 -7.13 7.83 10.06
N GLY A 97 -6.45 7.75 8.91
CA GLY A 97 -5.44 8.71 8.49
C GLY A 97 -4.34 8.97 9.50
N PHE A 98 -3.82 7.91 10.13
CA PHE A 98 -2.75 7.97 11.12
C PHE A 98 -3.12 8.69 12.43
N SER A 99 -4.39 8.67 12.82
CA SER A 99 -4.83 9.28 14.09
C SER A 99 -4.72 8.34 15.31
N VAL A 100 -4.75 7.02 15.10
CA VAL A 100 -4.74 6.03 16.20
C VAL A 100 -3.55 5.08 16.05
N LEU A 101 -2.58 5.18 16.96
CA LEU A 101 -1.32 4.43 16.90
C LEU A 101 -1.52 2.91 16.76
N SER A 102 -2.43 2.34 17.56
CA SER A 102 -2.72 0.90 17.53
C SER A 102 -3.26 0.43 16.19
N MET A 103 -4.14 1.21 15.55
CA MET A 103 -4.68 0.91 14.22
C MET A 103 -3.60 1.00 13.14
N ILE A 104 -2.69 1.96 13.24
CA ILE A 104 -1.58 2.09 12.28
C ILE A 104 -0.65 0.88 12.41
N ILE A 105 -0.28 0.49 13.63
CA ILE A 105 0.58 -0.67 13.87
C ILE A 105 -0.09 -1.94 13.34
N LEU A 106 -1.35 -2.18 13.68
CA LEU A 106 -2.09 -3.35 13.22
C LEU A 106 -2.19 -3.38 11.67
N GLY A 107 -2.49 -2.24 11.07
CA GLY A 107 -2.56 -2.06 9.63
C GLY A 107 -1.23 -2.33 8.92
N ASN A 108 -0.14 -1.80 9.47
CA ASN A 108 1.21 -2.04 8.99
C ASN A 108 1.60 -3.51 9.10
N LEU A 109 1.41 -4.13 10.26
CA LEU A 109 1.76 -5.55 10.46
C LEU A 109 0.97 -6.45 9.51
N THR A 110 -0.34 -6.20 9.36
CA THR A 110 -1.19 -6.95 8.43
C THR A 110 -0.69 -6.81 7.00
N THR A 111 -0.41 -5.58 6.56
CA THR A 111 0.06 -5.33 5.19
C THR A 111 1.46 -5.89 4.96
N LEU A 112 2.35 -5.79 5.95
CA LEU A 112 3.70 -6.34 5.91
C LEU A 112 3.68 -7.86 5.77
N MET A 113 2.95 -8.54 6.65
CA MET A 113 2.83 -10.01 6.62
C MET A 113 2.21 -10.46 5.30
N PHE A 114 1.12 -9.84 4.88
CA PHE A 114 0.41 -10.25 3.67
C PHE A 114 1.22 -9.99 2.40
N SER A 115 1.82 -8.80 2.25
CA SER A 115 2.67 -8.50 1.08
C SER A 115 3.90 -9.41 1.02
N SER A 116 4.53 -9.72 2.16
CA SER A 116 5.68 -10.63 2.21
C SER A 116 5.29 -12.05 1.80
N PHE A 117 4.14 -12.54 2.29
CA PHE A 117 3.59 -13.84 1.92
C PHE A 117 3.29 -13.92 0.41
N VAL A 118 2.62 -12.90 -0.15
CA VAL A 118 2.29 -12.86 -1.58
C VAL A 118 3.56 -12.78 -2.43
N ALA A 119 4.57 -12.00 -2.02
CA ALA A 119 5.86 -11.96 -2.70
C ALA A 119 6.55 -13.33 -2.70
N GLY A 120 6.56 -14.03 -1.56
CA GLY A 120 7.14 -15.37 -1.43
C GLY A 120 6.45 -16.40 -2.33
N LEU A 121 5.11 -16.39 -2.39
CA LEU A 121 4.34 -17.26 -3.28
C LEU A 121 4.65 -16.99 -4.77
N ILE A 122 4.73 -15.71 -5.16
CA ILE A 122 5.01 -15.32 -6.55
C ILE A 122 6.45 -15.63 -6.95
N TYR A 123 7.38 -15.76 -6.01
CA TYR A 123 8.80 -16.03 -6.30
C TYR A 123 9.01 -17.26 -7.18
N VAL A 124 8.21 -18.31 -6.96
CA VAL A 124 8.25 -19.56 -7.73
C VAL A 124 7.81 -19.33 -9.18
N GLU A 125 6.90 -18.39 -9.43
CA GLU A 125 6.38 -18.06 -10.77
C GLU A 125 7.26 -17.03 -11.50
N SER A 126 7.69 -15.97 -10.81
CA SER A 126 8.60 -14.96 -11.36
C SER A 126 9.28 -14.15 -10.26
N LYS A 127 10.62 -14.18 -10.26
CA LYS A 127 11.46 -13.41 -9.33
C LYS A 127 11.26 -11.90 -9.48
N ILE A 128 11.06 -11.42 -10.70
CA ILE A 128 10.85 -9.98 -10.97
C ILE A 128 9.50 -9.54 -10.41
N LEU A 129 8.43 -10.30 -10.69
CA LEU A 129 7.10 -9.95 -10.18
C LEU A 129 7.04 -10.05 -8.64
N SER A 130 7.74 -11.02 -8.06
CA SER A 130 7.91 -11.16 -6.62
C SER A 130 8.59 -9.93 -6.01
N LEU A 131 9.70 -9.47 -6.60
CA LEU A 131 10.41 -8.27 -6.17
C LEU A 131 9.51 -7.03 -6.19
N LEU A 132 8.70 -6.86 -7.23
CA LEU A 132 7.77 -5.73 -7.33
C LEU A 132 6.73 -5.73 -6.19
N ILE A 133 6.25 -6.89 -5.77
CA ILE A 133 5.37 -6.99 -4.58
C ILE A 133 6.16 -6.74 -3.30
N ALA A 134 7.37 -7.28 -3.17
CA ALA A 134 8.22 -7.12 -1.99
C ALA A 134 8.57 -5.65 -1.67
N LEU A 135 8.58 -4.76 -2.67
CA LEU A 135 8.71 -3.32 -2.46
C LEU A 135 7.63 -2.76 -1.52
N THR A 136 6.43 -3.36 -1.54
CA THR A 136 5.34 -3.00 -0.62
C THR A 136 5.73 -3.34 0.81
N SER A 137 6.28 -4.53 1.04
CA SER A 137 6.75 -4.98 2.35
C SER A 137 7.87 -4.09 2.87
N LEU A 138 8.86 -3.76 2.02
CA LEU A 138 9.97 -2.89 2.37
C LEU A 138 9.50 -1.47 2.76
N TRP A 139 8.56 -0.91 2.01
CA TRP A 139 7.98 0.39 2.34
C TRP A 139 7.25 0.37 3.69
N VAL A 140 6.40 -0.63 3.91
CA VAL A 140 5.65 -0.75 5.17
C VAL A 140 6.58 -0.97 6.35
N LEU A 141 7.62 -1.79 6.19
CA LEU A 141 8.65 -1.98 7.22
C LEU A 141 9.34 -0.65 7.57
N PHE A 142 9.73 0.12 6.56
CA PHE A 142 10.38 1.42 6.74
C PHE A 142 9.46 2.42 7.48
N VAL A 143 8.20 2.57 7.05
CA VAL A 143 7.25 3.47 7.70
C VAL A 143 6.92 3.01 9.13
N THR A 144 6.86 1.71 9.38
CA THR A 144 6.65 1.16 10.73
C THR A 144 7.82 1.49 11.64
N TYR A 145 9.06 1.33 11.17
CA TYR A 145 10.26 1.73 11.91
C TYR A 145 10.23 3.22 12.25
N LEU A 146 9.92 4.09 11.28
CA LEU A 146 9.82 5.54 11.53
C LEU A 146 8.71 5.87 12.53
N LEU A 147 7.56 5.21 12.44
CA LEU A 147 6.46 5.42 13.36
C LEU A 147 6.83 5.03 14.80
N ILE A 148 7.50 3.89 14.99
CA ILE A 148 8.03 3.48 16.29
C ILE A 148 9.07 4.51 16.78
N ASN A 149 10.00 4.90 15.91
CA ASN A 149 10.99 5.91 16.22
C ASN A 149 10.38 7.25 16.59
N VAL A 150 9.18 7.62 16.13
CA VAL A 150 8.53 8.88 16.52
C VAL A 150 7.85 8.80 17.90
N HIS A 151 7.32 7.63 18.28
CA HIS A 151 6.49 7.47 19.49
C HIS A 151 7.21 6.84 20.69
N LEU A 152 8.39 6.24 20.50
CA LEU A 152 9.27 5.73 21.57
C LEU A 152 10.53 6.58 21.69
#